data_AF-A0A812VSX5-F1
#
_entry.id   AF-A0A812VSX5-F1
#
_cell.length_a   1.000
_cell.length_b   1.000
_cell.length_c   1.000
_cell.angle_alpha   90.00
_cell.angle_beta   90.00
_cell.angle_gamma   90.00
#
_symmetry.space_group_name_H-M   'P 1'
#
loop_
_entity.id
_entity.type
_entity.pdbx_description
1 polymer ?
#
loop_
_entity_poly.entity_id
_entity_poly.type
_entity_poly.pdbx_seq_one_letter_code
_entity_poly.pdbx_strand_id
1 'polypeptide(L)'
;DTTLEHSTGLRLLHGEADWTPGLVIDAYGERGVAAFDGEGADAFWRPRLPAIIKAFADGGYHLSSVINKDGTETLWGTPPAKEASQFEENGVLYEVDVWHGHKTGFFLDQRPNRQLLCKPCGLQILPKLVNA
;
A
#
# COMPACT_ATOMS: atom_id res chain seq x y z
N ASP A 1 3.42 20.20 7.05
CA ASP A 1 2.31 19.71 6.23
C ASP A 1 1.66 18.58 7.01
N THR A 2 0.57 18.86 7.72
CA THR A 2 -0.07 17.98 8.73
C THR A 2 -0.86 16.83 8.12
N THR A 3 -0.80 16.65 6.80
CA THR A 3 -1.57 15.66 6.02
C THR A 3 -1.01 14.25 6.10
N LEU A 4 0.25 14.07 6.53
CA LEU A 4 0.88 12.76 6.72
C LEU A 4 0.77 12.19 8.14
N GLU A 5 0.47 13.02 9.14
CA GLU A 5 0.53 12.58 10.56
C GLU A 5 -0.60 11.60 10.95
N HIS A 6 -1.62 11.44 10.10
CA HIS A 6 -2.77 10.56 10.33
C HIS A 6 -3.08 9.70 9.10
N SER A 7 -2.05 9.15 8.45
CA SER A 7 -2.28 8.14 7.42
C SER A 7 -1.33 6.95 7.48
N THR A 8 -1.93 5.77 7.52
CA THR A 8 -1.25 4.48 7.43
C THR A 8 -1.39 3.84 6.04
N GLY A 9 -2.01 4.54 5.08
CA GLY A 9 -1.97 4.22 3.66
C GLY A 9 -0.90 5.06 2.98
N LEU A 10 0.20 4.48 2.52
CA LEU A 10 1.35 5.23 2.02
C LEU A 10 1.99 4.55 0.81
N ARG A 11 2.51 5.33 -0.14
CA ARG A 11 3.46 4.81 -1.12
C ARG A 11 4.86 4.88 -0.51
N LEU A 12 5.46 3.73 -0.26
CA LEU A 12 6.80 3.61 0.32
C LEU A 12 7.91 3.69 -0.73
N LEU A 13 7.66 3.18 -1.94
CA LEU A 13 8.56 3.31 -3.08
C LEU A 13 7.77 3.59 -4.36
N HIS A 14 8.30 4.51 -5.17
CA HIS A 14 7.71 4.98 -6.41
C HIS A 14 8.66 4.83 -7.61
N GLY A 15 9.22 3.63 -7.78
CA GLY A 15 9.96 3.29 -8.98
C GLY A 15 11.22 4.14 -9.16
N GLU A 16 11.35 4.71 -10.35
CA GLU A 16 12.48 5.53 -10.79
C GLU A 16 12.65 6.77 -9.92
N ALA A 17 11.56 7.34 -9.38
CA ALA A 17 11.61 8.54 -8.56
C ALA A 17 12.40 8.33 -7.26
N ASP A 18 12.42 7.10 -6.74
CA ASP A 18 13.08 6.71 -5.49
C ASP A 18 14.33 5.86 -5.72
N TRP A 19 14.90 5.90 -6.93
CA TRP A 19 16.07 5.10 -7.32
C TRP A 19 15.85 3.59 -7.26
N THR A 20 14.59 3.15 -7.36
CA THR A 20 14.19 1.74 -7.42
C THR A 20 13.48 1.44 -8.73
N PRO A 21 14.14 1.57 -9.90
CA PRO A 21 13.50 1.43 -11.20
C PRO A 21 12.73 0.11 -11.33
N GLY A 22 11.49 0.21 -11.79
CA GLY A 22 10.58 -0.93 -11.91
C GLY A 22 10.09 -1.56 -10.60
N LEU A 23 10.26 -0.91 -9.43
CA LEU A 23 9.69 -1.37 -8.16
C LEU A 23 8.80 -0.29 -7.53
N VAL A 24 7.54 -0.64 -7.29
CA VAL A 24 6.61 0.15 -6.49
C VAL A 24 6.20 -0.65 -5.25
N ILE A 25 6.18 -0.01 -4.09
CA ILE A 25 5.64 -0.61 -2.85
C ILE A 25 4.62 0.35 -2.25
N ASP A 26 3.37 -0.10 -2.20
CA ASP A 26 2.27 0.58 -1.51
C ASP A 26 2.00 -0.13 -0.19
N ALA A 27 1.76 0.62 0.88
CA ALA A 27 1.44 0.11 2.20
C ALA A 27 0.01 0.50 2.60
N TYR A 28 -0.70 -0.47 3.17
CA TYR A 28 -2.07 -0.36 3.67
C TYR A 28 -2.08 -0.85 5.11
N GLY A 29 -1.81 0.07 6.04
CA GLY A 29 -1.47 -0.28 7.41
C GLY A 29 -0.12 -0.99 7.41
N GLU A 30 -0.07 -2.15 8.06
CA GLU A 30 1.15 -2.96 8.14
C GLU A 30 1.33 -3.89 6.92
N ARG A 31 0.49 -3.79 5.89
CA ARG A 31 0.56 -4.69 4.72
C ARG A 31 1.09 -3.96 3.50
N GLY A 32 2.15 -4.51 2.91
CA GLY A 32 2.73 -4.03 1.67
C GLY A 32 2.16 -4.77 0.46
N VAL A 33 2.00 -4.04 -0.65
CA VAL A 33 1.74 -4.58 -1.98
C VAL A 33 2.89 -4.11 -2.87
N ALA A 34 3.66 -5.05 -3.40
CA ALA A 34 4.77 -4.76 -4.30
C ALA A 34 4.38 -5.04 -5.76
N ALA A 35 4.78 -4.14 -6.64
CA ALA A 35 4.60 -4.28 -8.07
C ALA A 35 5.96 -4.17 -8.76
N PHE A 36 6.20 -5.08 -9.71
CA PHE A 36 7.40 -5.10 -10.52
C PHE A 36 7.06 -4.75 -11.98
N ASP A 37 7.87 -3.90 -12.60
CA ASP A 37 7.75 -3.58 -14.02
C ASP A 37 8.52 -4.62 -14.86
N GLY A 38 7.86 -5.76 -15.08
CA GLY A 38 8.39 -6.87 -15.85
C GLY A 38 9.36 -7.79 -15.09
N GLU A 39 9.74 -8.89 -15.76
CA GLU A 39 10.53 -9.98 -15.17
C GLU A 39 11.93 -9.55 -14.72
N GLY A 40 12.55 -8.58 -15.41
CA GLY A 40 13.87 -8.08 -15.05
C GLY A 40 13.88 -7.33 -13.72
N ALA A 41 12.88 -6.48 -13.49
CA ALA A 41 12.72 -5.77 -12.23
C ALA A 41 12.39 -6.75 -11.09
N ASP A 42 11.52 -7.71 -11.35
CA ASP A 42 11.18 -8.76 -10.39
C ASP A 42 12.43 -9.55 -9.96
N ALA A 43 13.16 -10.12 -10.92
CA ALA A 43 14.37 -10.90 -10.65
C ALA A 43 15.45 -10.11 -9.90
N PHE A 44 15.54 -8.80 -10.15
CA PHE A 44 16.49 -7.94 -9.45
C PHE A 44 16.02 -7.59 -8.02
N TRP A 45 14.77 -7.17 -7.84
CA TRP A 45 14.31 -6.62 -6.56
C TRP A 45 13.80 -7.66 -5.58
N ARG A 46 13.18 -8.75 -6.05
CA ARG A 46 12.61 -9.80 -5.17
C ARG A 46 13.62 -10.34 -4.16
N PRO A 47 14.86 -10.73 -4.53
CA PRO A 47 15.86 -11.19 -3.56
C PRO A 47 16.28 -10.12 -2.53
N ARG A 48 16.03 -8.84 -2.82
CA ARG A 48 16.42 -7.68 -2.01
C ARG A 48 15.29 -7.17 -1.11
N LEU A 49 14.06 -7.64 -1.29
CA LEU A 49 12.91 -7.26 -0.49
C LEU A 49 13.15 -7.35 1.03
N PRO A 50 13.78 -8.42 1.59
CA PRO A 50 14.03 -8.47 3.03
C PRO A 50 14.87 -7.30 3.55
N ALA A 51 15.87 -6.86 2.77
CA ALA A 51 16.72 -5.73 3.14
C ALA A 51 15.98 -4.40 3.01
N ILE A 52 15.15 -4.24 1.97
CA ILE A 52 14.30 -3.06 1.77
C ILE A 52 13.30 -2.92 2.92
N ILE A 53 12.62 -4.00 3.29
CA ILE A 53 11.64 -4.02 4.38
C ILE A 53 12.31 -3.72 5.72
N LYS A 54 13.51 -4.25 5.95
CA LYS A 54 14.32 -3.88 7.11
C LYS A 54 14.64 -2.38 7.12
N ALA A 55 14.99 -1.79 5.98
CA ALA A 55 15.29 -0.37 5.89
C ALA A 55 14.06 0.50 6.23
N PHE A 56 12.85 0.10 5.81
CA PHE A 56 11.62 0.76 6.26
C PHE A 56 11.43 0.67 7.77
N ALA A 57 11.65 -0.51 8.36
CA ALA A 57 11.53 -0.72 9.80
C ALA A 57 12.54 0.14 10.59
N ASP A 58 13.78 0.21 10.13
CA ASP A 58 14.82 1.09 10.70
C ASP A 58 14.43 2.58 10.58
N GLY A 59 13.65 2.94 9.55
CA GLY A 59 13.04 4.26 9.36
C GLY A 59 11.71 4.47 10.11
N GLY A 60 11.23 3.48 10.87
CA GLY A 60 10.02 3.56 11.70
C GLY A 60 8.75 2.97 11.09
N TYR A 61 8.77 2.51 9.83
CA TYR A 61 7.61 1.90 9.18
C TYR A 61 7.69 0.38 9.17
N HIS A 62 6.75 -0.28 9.86
CA HIS A 62 6.79 -1.72 10.09
C HIS A 62 5.75 -2.43 9.21
N LEU A 63 6.24 -3.26 8.29
CA LEU A 63 5.41 -4.16 7.50
C LEU A 63 5.39 -5.55 8.16
N SER A 64 4.22 -6.17 8.23
CA SER A 64 4.02 -7.56 8.67
C SER A 64 3.99 -8.55 7.51
N SER A 65 3.63 -8.09 6.32
CA SER A 65 3.71 -8.86 5.09
C SER A 65 3.86 -7.97 3.86
N VAL A 66 4.42 -8.53 2.79
CA VAL A 66 4.39 -7.94 1.45
C VAL A 66 3.89 -8.98 0.47
N ILE A 67 2.86 -8.64 -0.30
CA ILE A 67 2.29 -9.50 -1.33
C ILE A 67 2.57 -8.94 -2.72
N ASN A 68 2.52 -9.80 -3.73
CA ASN A 68 2.59 -9.37 -5.11
C ASN A 68 1.29 -8.66 -5.50
N LYS A 69 1.39 -7.61 -6.32
CA LYS A 69 0.27 -6.82 -6.83
C LYS A 69 -0.79 -7.65 -7.54
N ASP A 70 -0.40 -8.76 -8.17
CA ASP A 70 -1.33 -9.67 -8.83
C ASP A 70 -2.11 -10.58 -7.84
N GLY A 71 -1.79 -10.49 -6.54
CA GLY A 71 -2.44 -11.29 -5.50
C GLY A 71 -2.09 -12.77 -5.54
N THR A 72 -1.06 -13.17 -6.30
CA THR A 72 -0.76 -14.61 -6.48
C THR A 72 0.11 -15.19 -5.38
N GLU A 73 0.88 -14.35 -4.70
CA GLU A 73 1.89 -14.80 -3.76
C GLU A 73 2.20 -13.79 -2.65
N THR A 74 2.66 -14.33 -1.52
CA THR A 74 3.32 -13.54 -0.48
C THR A 74 4.82 -13.51 -0.73
N LEU A 75 5.35 -12.32 -0.96
CA LEU A 75 6.75 -12.06 -1.28
C LEU A 75 7.62 -12.00 -0.03
N TRP A 76 7.05 -11.57 1.09
CA TRP A 76 7.74 -11.50 2.38
C TRP A 76 6.76 -11.54 3.55
N GLY A 77 7.21 -12.09 4.68
CA GLY A 77 6.43 -12.17 5.91
C GLY A 77 5.38 -13.27 5.86
N THR A 78 4.41 -13.20 6.76
CA THR A 78 3.35 -14.21 6.87
C THR A 78 2.11 -13.74 6.12
N PRO A 79 1.53 -14.55 5.20
CA PRO A 79 0.26 -14.22 4.57
C PRO A 79 -0.81 -13.95 5.64
N PRO A 80 -1.55 -12.84 5.56
CA PRO A 80 -2.59 -12.56 6.54
C PRO A 80 -3.70 -13.62 6.49
N ALA A 81 -4.24 -13.98 7.65
CA ALA A 81 -5.39 -14.88 7.76
C ALA A 81 -6.68 -14.30 7.15
N LYS A 82 -6.69 -13.01 6.79
CA LYS A 82 -7.79 -12.31 6.14
C LYS A 82 -7.29 -11.56 4.92
N GLU A 83 -8.10 -11.54 3.86
CA GLU A 83 -7.76 -10.92 2.59
C GLU A 83 -7.82 -9.38 2.61
N ALA A 84 -8.58 -8.82 3.56
CA ALA A 84 -8.80 -7.38 3.68
C ALA A 84 -7.84 -6.71 4.68
N SER A 85 -7.14 -5.66 4.25
CA SER A 85 -6.31 -4.76 5.09
C SER A 85 -7.04 -3.49 5.44
N GLN A 86 -6.77 -2.97 6.64
CA GLN A 86 -7.33 -1.70 7.09
C GLN A 86 -6.22 -0.66 7.19
N PHE A 87 -6.53 0.56 6.76
CA PHE A 87 -5.62 1.69 6.88
C PHE A 87 -6.40 2.98 7.11
N GLU A 88 -5.73 3.98 7.66
CA GLU A 88 -6.30 5.29 7.93
C GLU A 88 -5.81 6.30 6.90
N GLU A 89 -6.68 7.19 6.44
CA GLU A 89 -6.33 8.37 5.65
C GLU A 89 -7.17 9.55 6.14
N ASN A 90 -6.51 10.56 6.72
CA ASN A 90 -7.15 11.78 7.25
C ASN A 90 -8.25 11.50 8.31
N GLY A 91 -8.04 10.56 9.23
CA GLY A 91 -9.01 10.22 10.28
C GLY A 91 -10.17 9.33 9.81
N VAL A 92 -10.15 8.85 8.55
CA VAL A 92 -11.13 7.91 8.01
C VAL A 92 -10.48 6.53 7.88
N LEU A 93 -11.15 5.52 8.42
CA LEU A 93 -10.73 4.12 8.29
C LEU A 93 -11.25 3.54 6.98
N TYR A 94 -10.33 2.99 6.18
CA TYR A 94 -10.59 2.31 4.93
C TYR A 94 -10.28 0.82 5.08
N GLU A 95 -10.99 0.00 4.31
CA GLU A 95 -10.73 -1.42 4.16
C GLU A 95 -10.46 -1.71 2.68
N VAL A 96 -9.38 -2.42 2.39
CA VAL A 96 -8.93 -2.76 1.04
C VAL A 96 -8.68 -4.25 0.92
N ASP A 97 -9.27 -4.88 -0.09
CA ASP A 97 -8.90 -6.23 -0.48
C ASP A 97 -7.57 -6.17 -1.24
N VAL A 98 -6.51 -6.63 -0.57
CA VAL A 98 -5.16 -6.59 -1.13
C VAL A 98 -4.89 -7.81 -2.02
N TRP A 99 -5.67 -8.89 -1.92
CA TRP A 99 -5.48 -10.12 -2.69
C TRP A 99 -6.21 -10.10 -4.03
N HIS A 100 -7.45 -9.61 -4.07
CA HIS A 100 -8.27 -9.64 -5.29
C HIS A 100 -8.41 -8.27 -5.97
N GLY A 101 -7.71 -7.24 -5.47
CA GLY A 101 -7.74 -5.89 -6.02
C GLY A 101 -7.02 -5.79 -7.37
N HIS A 102 -7.78 -5.64 -8.46
CA HIS A 102 -7.28 -5.54 -9.85
C HIS A 102 -6.28 -4.39 -10.12
N LYS A 103 -6.07 -3.46 -9.17
CA LYS A 103 -5.19 -2.29 -9.29
C LYS A 103 -4.61 -1.90 -7.93
N THR A 104 -3.55 -2.59 -7.46
CA THR A 104 -2.83 -2.24 -6.20
C THR A 104 -3.74 -1.97 -4.98
N GLY A 105 -4.99 -2.43 -4.97
CA GLY A 105 -6.00 -2.19 -3.92
C GLY A 105 -6.57 -0.76 -3.81
N PHE A 106 -5.82 0.32 -4.05
CA PHE A 106 -6.30 1.70 -3.83
C PHE A 106 -5.49 2.74 -4.61
N PHE A 107 -6.16 3.76 -5.15
CA PHE A 107 -5.50 4.89 -5.82
C PHE A 107 -4.97 5.88 -4.78
N LEU A 108 -3.83 5.58 -4.16
CA LEU A 108 -3.17 6.50 -3.21
C LEU A 108 -2.85 7.86 -3.86
N ASP A 109 -2.57 7.86 -5.16
CA ASP A 109 -2.36 9.05 -6.01
C ASP A 109 -3.59 9.97 -6.14
N GLN A 110 -4.80 9.45 -5.89
CA GLN A 110 -6.03 10.27 -5.86
C GLN A 110 -6.39 10.83 -4.49
N ARG A 111 -5.50 10.75 -3.49
CA ARG A 111 -5.69 11.36 -2.15
C ARG A 111 -6.14 12.83 -2.22
N PRO A 112 -5.55 13.71 -3.07
CA PRO A 112 -6.02 15.09 -3.17
C PRO A 112 -7.47 15.20 -3.67
N ASN A 113 -7.90 14.33 -4.57
CA ASN A 113 -9.27 14.32 -5.10
C ASN A 113 -10.29 13.85 -4.06
N ARG A 114 -9.91 12.89 -3.20
CA ARG A 114 -10.77 12.44 -2.08
C ARG A 114 -10.90 13.48 -0.97
N GLN A 115 -9.85 14.26 -0.70
CA GLN A 115 -9.94 15.39 0.24
C GLN A 115 -10.96 16.44 -0.22
N LEU A 116 -11.12 16.65 -1.55
CA LEU A 116 -12.12 17.57 -2.08
C LEU A 116 -13.57 17.07 -1.91
N LEU A 117 -13.77 15.74 -1.91
CA LEU A 117 -15.07 15.10 -1.63
C LEU A 117 -15.43 15.12 -0.13
N CYS A 118 -14.44 15.32 0.76
CA CYS A 118 -14.60 15.34 2.21
C CYS A 118 -14.70 16.76 2.80
N LYS A 119 -15.35 17.69 2.09
CA LYS A 119 -15.85 18.95 2.69
C LYS A 119 -17.33 18.80 3.06
N PRO A 120 -17.76 19.34 4.21
CA PRO A 120 -18.40 18.53 5.24
C PRO A 120 -19.92 18.46 5.12
N CYS A 121 -20.45 17.24 5.11
CA CYS A 121 -21.81 16.96 5.53
C CYS A 121 -21.85 15.66 6.35
N GLY A 122 -21.23 15.67 7.53
CA GLY A 122 -21.64 14.90 8.73
C GLY A 122 -21.87 13.39 8.62
N LEU A 123 -21.54 12.75 7.51
CA LEU A 123 -21.76 11.33 7.29
C LEU A 123 -20.43 10.59 7.47
N GLN A 124 -20.32 9.89 8.58
CA GLN A 124 -19.32 8.86 8.79
C GLN A 124 -19.71 7.65 7.95
N ILE A 125 -19.40 7.70 6.65
CA ILE A 125 -19.52 6.53 5.77
C ILE A 125 -18.23 5.76 5.95
N LEU A 126 -18.28 4.56 6.52
CA LEU A 126 -17.25 3.53 6.29
C LEU A 126 -17.39 3.13 4.83
N PRO A 127 -16.57 3.63 3.89
CA PRO A 127 -16.74 3.28 2.51
C PRO A 127 -16.13 1.87 2.39
N LYS A 128 -16.98 0.84 2.43
CA LYS A 128 -16.63 -0.43 1.80
C LYS A 128 -16.49 -0.13 0.32
N LEU A 129 -15.29 0.21 -0.11
CA LEU A 129 -14.94 0.28 -1.52
C LEU A 129 -14.76 -1.17 -1.98
N VAL A 130 -15.89 -1.80 -2.30
CA VAL A 130 -15.89 -3.02 -3.10
C VAL A 130 -15.41 -2.62 -4.48
N ASN A 131 -14.31 -3.23 -4.93
CA ASN A 131 -13.73 -3.03 -6.25
C ASN A 131 -14.83 -3.10 -7.33
N ALA A 132 -14.91 -2.08 -8.18
CA ALA A 132 -15.65 -2.11 -9.44
C ALA A 132 -14.69 -2.48 -10.58
#